data_AF-A0A2D3WAA3-F1
#
_entry.id   AF-A0A2D3WAA3-F1
#
_cell.length_a   1.000
_cell.length_b   1.000
_cell.length_c   1.000
_cell.angle_alpha   90.00
_cell.angle_beta   90.00
_cell.angle_gamma   90.00
#
_symmetry.space_group_name_H-M   'P 1'
#
loop_
_entity.id
_entity.type
_entity.pdbx_description
1 polymer ?
#
loop_
_entity_poly.entity_id
_entity_poly.type
_entity_poly.pdbx_seq_one_letter_code
_entity_poly.pdbx_strand_id
1 'polypeptide(L)'
;MIRYSHYALLSLTLSVNLVAAVPASSFSIDDANVTSAKTLTDTQTGTLTSTGILRVSGSSVAVTIIGDATISNNGLIAQTGTGRAIYDNTSGAILTLNNYGTITSVGDDVIKVGKSTAGIILNNQGTIWQTGTSAGSGQALDLTSITASGSSIINGSATNTSALIRADGDDALRPGDNMSITNYGTIISTGTVNTKCTGTCTNEAKAQDGIDVQDSTGVSVYNYGLISGPRHGITADTEVSVTNYEGGTIIGNNGSGVGSDGTGSVINYGTITGAYAGAGNAYDHSASNGGTSTADNGDGDGVDIDGIATIVNYGTIQGLGAGGVDSSGNPNGAEGIAAGGGT
;
A
#
# COMPACT_ATOMS: atom_id res chain seq x y z
N MET A 1 -11.43 -81.49 41.31
CA MET A 1 -11.64 -80.08 41.70
C MET A 1 -10.85 -79.20 40.76
N ILE A 2 -11.50 -78.66 39.72
CA ILE A 2 -10.87 -77.74 38.76
C ILE A 2 -11.76 -76.48 38.76
N ARG A 3 -11.15 -75.34 39.13
CA ARG A 3 -11.80 -74.03 39.24
C ARG A 3 -11.82 -73.36 37.87
N TYR A 4 -12.96 -72.84 37.44
CA TYR A 4 -13.06 -71.93 36.30
C TYR A 4 -13.03 -70.48 36.80
N SER A 5 -12.04 -69.70 36.35
CA SER A 5 -11.97 -68.24 36.54
C SER A 5 -12.86 -67.56 35.50
N HIS A 6 -13.75 -66.69 35.96
CA HIS A 6 -14.45 -65.73 35.10
C HIS A 6 -13.60 -64.47 34.97
N TYR A 7 -13.11 -64.19 33.76
CA TYR A 7 -12.57 -62.89 33.40
C TYR A 7 -13.70 -62.04 32.81
N ALA A 8 -14.09 -60.97 33.50
CA ALA A 8 -14.98 -59.95 32.97
C ALA A 8 -14.18 -59.03 32.04
N LEU A 9 -14.52 -58.99 30.75
CA LEU A 9 -14.03 -57.96 29.83
C LEU A 9 -14.77 -56.65 30.14
N LEU A 10 -14.03 -55.67 30.65
CA LEU A 10 -14.46 -54.27 30.74
C LEU A 10 -14.16 -53.60 29.39
N SER A 11 -15.18 -53.36 28.57
CA SER A 11 -15.03 -52.59 27.33
C SER A 11 -15.01 -51.09 27.67
N LEU A 12 -13.83 -50.48 27.61
CA LEU A 12 -13.67 -49.02 27.70
C LEU A 12 -13.92 -48.41 26.31
N THR A 13 -15.09 -47.80 26.09
CA THR A 13 -15.35 -47.02 24.87
C THR A 13 -14.74 -45.63 25.00
N LEU A 14 -13.60 -45.42 24.34
CA LEU A 14 -12.96 -44.11 24.19
C LEU A 14 -13.68 -43.32 23.09
N SER A 15 -14.55 -42.38 23.46
CA SER A 15 -15.17 -41.44 22.53
C SER A 15 -14.17 -40.33 22.19
N VAL A 16 -13.46 -40.48 21.08
CA VAL A 16 -12.65 -39.41 20.50
C VAL A 16 -13.61 -38.42 19.82
N ASN A 17 -13.84 -37.27 20.44
CA ASN A 17 -14.48 -36.14 19.76
C ASN A 17 -13.47 -35.56 18.75
N LEU A 18 -13.42 -36.12 17.55
CA LEU A 18 -12.80 -35.43 16.42
C LEU A 18 -13.71 -34.24 16.07
N VAL A 19 -13.33 -33.05 16.53
CA VAL A 19 -13.80 -31.82 15.90
C VAL A 19 -13.16 -31.79 14.52
N ALA A 20 -13.89 -32.24 13.51
CA ALA A 20 -13.48 -32.06 12.13
C ALA A 20 -13.35 -30.55 11.89
N ALA A 21 -12.16 -30.09 11.50
CA ALA A 21 -12.00 -28.76 10.95
C ALA A 21 -12.96 -28.69 9.75
N VAL A 22 -13.97 -27.83 9.84
CA VAL A 22 -14.84 -27.54 8.69
C VAL A 22 -13.88 -27.02 7.62
N PRO A 23 -13.74 -27.70 6.46
CA PRO A 23 -12.94 -27.15 5.38
C PRO A 23 -13.50 -25.75 5.11
N ALA A 24 -12.61 -24.75 5.12
CA ALA A 24 -12.99 -23.42 4.66
C ALA A 24 -13.74 -23.60 3.33
N SER A 25 -14.83 -22.89 3.14
CA SER A 25 -15.58 -22.88 1.89
C SER A 25 -15.61 -21.47 1.37
N SER A 26 -15.79 -21.31 0.06
CA SER A 26 -16.25 -20.06 -0.52
C SER A 26 -17.37 -19.46 0.34
N PHE A 27 -17.41 -18.13 0.44
CA PHE A 27 -18.43 -17.43 1.19
C PHE A 27 -19.17 -16.42 0.32
N SER A 28 -20.43 -16.20 0.65
CA SER A 28 -21.26 -15.13 0.10
C SER A 28 -21.85 -14.34 1.26
N ILE A 29 -21.76 -13.02 1.18
CA ILE A 29 -22.36 -12.09 2.14
C ILE A 29 -23.32 -11.19 1.36
N ASP A 30 -24.60 -11.42 1.56
CA ASP A 30 -25.71 -10.67 0.97
C ASP A 30 -26.54 -9.88 2.00
N ASP A 31 -26.20 -10.02 3.27
CA ASP A 31 -26.84 -9.36 4.39
C ASP A 31 -26.03 -8.21 4.99
N ALA A 32 -26.71 -7.41 5.80
CA ALA A 32 -26.06 -6.39 6.59
C ALA A 32 -25.41 -7.02 7.83
N ASN A 33 -24.08 -6.89 7.90
CA ASN A 33 -23.28 -6.86 9.14
C ASN A 33 -22.85 -8.23 9.69
N VAL A 34 -22.17 -9.03 8.88
CA VAL A 34 -21.36 -10.18 9.31
C VAL A 34 -20.13 -9.70 10.07
N THR A 35 -19.89 -10.26 11.26
CA THR A 35 -18.76 -9.84 12.12
C THR A 35 -17.68 -10.91 12.32
N SER A 36 -17.92 -12.13 11.85
CA SER A 36 -16.95 -13.21 11.93
C SER A 36 -15.95 -13.15 10.77
N ALA A 37 -14.66 -13.21 11.09
CA ALA A 37 -13.58 -13.31 10.12
C ALA A 37 -13.78 -14.50 9.17
N LYS A 38 -13.24 -14.37 7.95
CA LYS A 38 -13.31 -15.36 6.89
C LYS A 38 -11.92 -15.85 6.51
N THR A 39 -11.87 -17.06 5.97
CA THR A 39 -10.68 -17.65 5.38
C THR A 39 -11.03 -18.20 4.01
N LEU A 40 -10.21 -17.93 3.01
CA LEU A 40 -10.28 -18.55 1.69
C LEU A 40 -9.05 -19.43 1.52
N THR A 41 -9.26 -20.64 1.01
CA THR A 41 -8.17 -21.55 0.61
C THR A 41 -8.14 -21.73 -0.90
N ASP A 42 -7.24 -22.58 -1.42
CA ASP A 42 -7.07 -22.86 -2.85
C ASP A 42 -8.39 -22.93 -3.64
N THR A 43 -8.47 -22.11 -4.68
CA THR A 43 -9.56 -21.96 -5.65
C THR A 43 -10.87 -21.38 -5.10
N GLN A 44 -10.90 -20.91 -3.86
CA GLN A 44 -12.14 -20.42 -3.23
C GLN A 44 -12.44 -18.97 -3.59
N THR A 45 -13.72 -18.62 -3.44
CA THR A 45 -14.23 -17.28 -3.73
C THR A 45 -14.94 -16.66 -2.53
N GLY A 46 -14.55 -15.45 -2.18
CA GLY A 46 -15.31 -14.57 -1.28
C GLY A 46 -16.14 -13.58 -2.09
N THR A 47 -17.45 -13.57 -1.88
CA THR A 47 -18.35 -12.63 -2.58
C THR A 47 -19.12 -11.76 -1.58
N LEU A 48 -19.14 -10.46 -1.84
CA LEU A 48 -20.00 -9.51 -1.14
C LEU A 48 -20.88 -8.81 -2.17
N THR A 49 -22.19 -8.82 -1.94
CA THR A 49 -23.15 -8.04 -2.73
C THR A 49 -23.09 -6.56 -2.32
N SER A 50 -23.82 -5.68 -3.00
CA SER A 50 -23.89 -4.26 -2.65
C SER A 50 -24.49 -3.97 -1.27
N THR A 51 -25.26 -4.90 -0.72
CA THR A 51 -25.79 -4.83 0.66
C THR A 51 -24.92 -5.59 1.66
N GLY A 52 -23.95 -6.37 1.18
CA GLY A 52 -23.08 -7.20 2.00
C GLY A 52 -22.11 -6.37 2.84
N ILE A 53 -22.11 -6.61 4.16
CA ILE A 53 -21.15 -5.96 5.07
C ILE A 53 -20.43 -7.03 5.89
N LEU A 54 -19.10 -7.13 5.71
CA LEU A 54 -18.18 -7.83 6.61
C LEU A 54 -17.46 -6.80 7.47
N ARG A 55 -17.71 -6.77 8.78
CA ARG A 55 -17.09 -5.82 9.71
C ARG A 55 -16.49 -6.54 10.91
N VAL A 56 -15.17 -6.66 10.90
CA VAL A 56 -14.39 -7.37 11.92
C VAL A 56 -13.65 -6.35 12.80
N SER A 57 -13.52 -6.65 14.09
CA SER A 57 -12.81 -5.82 15.07
C SER A 57 -11.76 -6.61 15.84
N GLY A 58 -11.07 -5.97 16.79
CA GLY A 58 -9.99 -6.60 17.53
C GLY A 58 -8.74 -6.78 16.66
N SER A 59 -7.96 -7.84 16.91
CA SER A 59 -6.72 -8.12 16.20
C SER A 59 -6.87 -9.09 15.03
N SER A 60 -8.06 -9.62 14.79
CA SER A 60 -8.31 -10.55 13.69
C SER A 60 -8.26 -9.85 12.34
N VAL A 61 -7.71 -10.54 11.34
CA VAL A 61 -7.84 -10.18 9.92
C VAL A 61 -9.26 -10.47 9.45
N ALA A 62 -9.87 -9.57 8.66
CA ALA A 62 -11.24 -9.80 8.20
C ALA A 62 -11.35 -10.94 7.17
N VAL A 63 -10.43 -11.02 6.21
CA VAL A 63 -10.30 -12.14 5.26
C VAL A 63 -8.84 -12.62 5.19
N THR A 64 -8.60 -13.87 5.59
CA THR A 64 -7.28 -14.53 5.48
C THR A 64 -7.19 -15.38 4.23
N ILE A 65 -6.09 -15.30 3.49
CA ILE A 65 -5.82 -16.08 2.28
C ILE A 65 -4.82 -17.21 2.58
N ILE A 66 -5.22 -18.44 2.27
CA ILE A 66 -4.44 -19.67 2.47
C ILE A 66 -4.46 -20.51 1.19
N GLY A 67 -3.83 -19.98 0.15
CA GLY A 67 -3.83 -20.56 -1.20
C GLY A 67 -4.44 -19.61 -2.23
N ASP A 68 -4.50 -20.05 -3.48
CA ASP A 68 -5.07 -19.23 -4.56
C ASP A 68 -6.52 -18.87 -4.25
N ALA A 69 -6.87 -17.59 -4.31
CA ALA A 69 -8.21 -17.14 -3.92
C ALA A 69 -8.71 -15.99 -4.79
N THR A 70 -10.04 -15.89 -4.91
CA THR A 70 -10.70 -14.76 -5.56
C THR A 70 -11.61 -14.03 -4.58
N ILE A 71 -11.58 -12.71 -4.58
CA ILE A 71 -12.56 -11.88 -3.86
C ILE A 71 -13.27 -10.97 -4.86
N SER A 72 -14.60 -10.92 -4.77
CA SER A 72 -15.45 -9.95 -5.46
C SER A 72 -16.24 -9.16 -4.43
N ASN A 73 -15.83 -7.92 -4.18
CA ASN A 73 -16.46 -7.05 -3.19
C ASN A 73 -17.29 -5.97 -3.88
N ASN A 74 -18.62 -6.03 -3.74
CA ASN A 74 -19.52 -4.93 -4.13
C ASN A 74 -20.05 -4.14 -2.92
N GLY A 75 -19.73 -4.59 -1.70
CA GLY A 75 -20.24 -4.04 -0.45
C GLY A 75 -19.12 -3.46 0.41
N LEU A 76 -19.11 -3.79 1.70
CA LEU A 76 -18.11 -3.31 2.66
C LEU A 76 -17.33 -4.46 3.29
N ILE A 77 -16.00 -4.41 3.22
CA ILE A 77 -15.10 -5.17 4.09
C ILE A 77 -14.40 -4.16 5.01
N ALA A 78 -14.64 -4.21 6.31
CA ALA A 78 -14.07 -3.27 7.27
C ALA A 78 -13.38 -4.01 8.41
N GLN A 79 -12.12 -3.66 8.67
CA GLN A 79 -11.41 -3.99 9.90
C GLN A 79 -11.34 -2.73 10.79
N THR A 80 -12.05 -2.73 11.91
CA THR A 80 -12.20 -1.54 12.77
C THR A 80 -11.35 -1.57 14.04
N GLY A 81 -10.42 -2.51 14.15
CA GLY A 81 -9.50 -2.69 15.27
C GLY A 81 -8.05 -2.51 14.81
N THR A 82 -7.18 -3.44 15.23
CA THR A 82 -5.73 -3.39 14.98
C THR A 82 -5.27 -4.40 13.93
N GLY A 83 -6.21 -4.96 13.16
CA GLY A 83 -5.92 -5.99 12.16
C GLY A 83 -6.07 -5.45 10.75
N ARG A 84 -5.78 -6.31 9.77
CA ARG A 84 -5.90 -5.99 8.35
C ARG A 84 -7.27 -6.38 7.80
N ALA A 85 -7.73 -5.72 6.75
CA ALA A 85 -8.95 -6.15 6.06
C ALA A 85 -8.71 -7.46 5.30
N ILE A 86 -7.63 -7.52 4.52
CA ILE A 86 -7.23 -8.72 3.77
C ILE A 86 -5.76 -8.98 4.02
N TYR A 87 -5.42 -10.23 4.32
CA TYR A 87 -4.03 -10.64 4.46
C TYR A 87 -3.77 -11.97 3.75
N ASP A 88 -2.86 -11.92 2.78
CA ASP A 88 -2.22 -13.11 2.24
C ASP A 88 -0.83 -13.27 2.86
N ASN A 89 -0.65 -14.37 3.59
CA ASN A 89 0.64 -14.73 4.17
C ASN A 89 1.08 -16.13 3.73
N THR A 90 0.62 -16.57 2.57
CA THR A 90 0.81 -17.93 2.07
C THR A 90 1.74 -17.92 0.88
N SER A 91 2.86 -18.65 0.99
CA SER A 91 3.85 -18.73 -0.09
C SER A 91 3.21 -19.31 -1.36
N GLY A 92 3.43 -18.65 -2.50
CA GLY A 92 2.95 -19.11 -3.81
C GLY A 92 1.48 -18.83 -4.09
N ALA A 93 0.71 -18.28 -3.14
CA ALA A 93 -0.69 -17.96 -3.34
C ALA A 93 -0.86 -16.74 -4.25
N ILE A 94 -1.87 -16.77 -5.12
CA ILE A 94 -2.29 -15.62 -5.91
C ILE A 94 -3.67 -15.18 -5.46
N LEU A 95 -3.76 -13.94 -4.96
CA LEU A 95 -5.01 -13.26 -4.68
C LEU A 95 -5.50 -12.50 -5.93
N THR A 96 -6.64 -12.91 -6.48
CA THR A 96 -7.37 -12.08 -7.45
C THR A 96 -8.45 -11.28 -6.73
N LEU A 97 -8.36 -9.95 -6.76
CA LEU A 97 -9.28 -9.07 -6.04
C LEU A 97 -9.99 -8.11 -7.00
N ASN A 98 -11.31 -8.22 -7.08
CA ASN A 98 -12.18 -7.27 -7.76
C ASN A 98 -12.96 -6.46 -6.72
N ASN A 99 -12.64 -5.17 -6.58
CA ASN A 99 -13.29 -4.29 -5.63
C ASN A 99 -14.16 -3.25 -6.36
N TYR A 100 -15.48 -3.36 -6.22
CA TYR A 100 -16.46 -2.35 -6.64
C TYR A 100 -17.06 -1.61 -5.44
N GLY A 101 -16.84 -2.12 -4.22
CA GLY A 101 -17.32 -1.55 -2.98
C GLY A 101 -16.22 -0.80 -2.22
N THR A 102 -16.25 -0.92 -0.89
CA THR A 102 -15.28 -0.30 0.02
C THR A 102 -14.55 -1.38 0.81
N ILE A 103 -13.23 -1.23 0.95
CA ILE A 103 -12.39 -2.03 1.85
C ILE A 103 -11.63 -1.07 2.76
N THR A 104 -11.73 -1.25 4.07
CA THR A 104 -11.05 -0.37 5.04
C THR A 104 -10.37 -1.14 6.17
N SER A 105 -9.31 -0.56 6.70
CA SER A 105 -8.69 -0.92 7.98
C SER A 105 -8.33 0.35 8.77
N VAL A 106 -8.29 0.24 10.10
CA VAL A 106 -7.96 1.37 10.98
C VAL A 106 -6.54 1.29 11.53
N GLY A 107 -6.16 0.15 12.12
CA GLY A 107 -4.93 0.05 12.90
C GLY A 107 -3.78 -0.70 12.24
N ASP A 108 -3.95 -1.12 10.99
CA ASP A 108 -2.92 -1.79 10.18
C ASP A 108 -3.27 -1.64 8.68
N ASP A 109 -2.48 -2.23 7.79
CA ASP A 109 -2.68 -2.19 6.35
C ASP A 109 -4.09 -2.66 5.94
N VAL A 110 -4.66 -2.10 4.87
CA VAL A 110 -5.95 -2.61 4.37
C VAL A 110 -5.73 -3.96 3.74
N ILE A 111 -4.76 -4.04 2.83
CA ILE A 111 -4.38 -5.26 2.13
C ILE A 111 -2.88 -5.43 2.27
N LYS A 112 -2.47 -6.59 2.79
CA LYS A 112 -1.06 -7.01 2.78
C LYS A 112 -0.88 -8.33 2.06
N VAL A 113 0.18 -8.43 1.27
CA VAL A 113 0.75 -9.70 0.80
C VAL A 113 2.12 -9.85 1.43
N GLY A 114 2.27 -10.82 2.35
CA GLY A 114 3.42 -10.96 3.25
C GLY A 114 4.44 -12.00 2.82
N LYS A 115 4.38 -12.52 1.59
CA LYS A 115 5.27 -13.57 1.09
C LYS A 115 5.81 -13.21 -0.30
N SER A 116 7.10 -13.47 -0.49
CA SER A 116 7.83 -13.13 -1.73
C SER A 116 7.37 -13.86 -2.97
N THR A 117 6.96 -15.11 -2.81
CA THR A 117 6.44 -15.94 -3.89
C THR A 117 4.93 -15.79 -4.09
N ALA A 118 4.23 -15.06 -3.22
CA ALA A 118 2.81 -14.77 -3.40
C ALA A 118 2.62 -13.62 -4.39
N GLY A 119 1.39 -13.46 -4.88
CA GLY A 119 1.05 -12.42 -5.84
C GLY A 119 -0.35 -11.87 -5.67
N ILE A 120 -0.60 -10.72 -6.29
CA ILE A 120 -1.92 -10.09 -6.32
C ILE A 120 -2.25 -9.56 -7.71
N ILE A 121 -3.48 -9.83 -8.16
CA ILE A 121 -4.08 -9.20 -9.33
C ILE A 121 -5.27 -8.38 -8.81
N LEU A 122 -5.06 -7.06 -8.69
CA LEU A 122 -6.04 -6.13 -8.14
C LEU A 122 -6.70 -5.30 -9.23
N ASN A 123 -8.03 -5.37 -9.29
CA ASN A 123 -8.88 -4.47 -10.04
C ASN A 123 -9.77 -3.69 -9.06
N ASN A 124 -9.39 -2.45 -8.77
CA ASN A 124 -10.14 -1.55 -7.89
C ASN A 124 -10.97 -0.56 -8.71
N GLN A 125 -12.28 -0.75 -8.70
CA GLN A 125 -13.28 0.19 -9.22
C GLN A 125 -13.96 1.00 -8.10
N GLY A 126 -13.72 0.66 -6.84
CA GLY A 126 -14.30 1.29 -5.66
C GLY A 126 -13.26 2.00 -4.79
N THR A 127 -13.34 1.80 -3.47
CA THR A 127 -12.45 2.43 -2.49
C THR A 127 -11.67 1.40 -1.68
N ILE A 128 -10.38 1.63 -1.53
CA ILE A 128 -9.48 0.95 -0.58
C ILE A 128 -8.88 2.05 0.30
N TRP A 129 -9.19 2.05 1.59
CA TRP A 129 -8.86 3.18 2.47
C TRP A 129 -8.35 2.72 3.83
N GLN A 130 -7.07 3.01 4.09
CA GLN A 130 -6.49 2.94 5.42
C GLN A 130 -6.86 4.23 6.16
N THR A 131 -7.69 4.11 7.19
CA THR A 131 -8.32 5.27 7.85
C THR A 131 -7.62 5.69 9.15
N GLY A 132 -6.50 5.07 9.48
CA GLY A 132 -5.74 5.40 10.69
C GLY A 132 -4.92 6.65 10.45
N THR A 133 -5.14 7.69 11.25
CA THR A 133 -4.48 9.00 11.08
C THR A 133 -3.16 9.10 11.85
N SER A 134 -2.86 8.15 12.74
CA SER A 134 -1.59 8.12 13.44
C SER A 134 -0.50 7.74 12.46
N ALA A 135 0.67 8.36 12.56
CA ALA A 135 1.78 7.97 11.70
C ALA A 135 2.15 6.50 11.92
N GLY A 136 2.34 5.75 10.84
CA GLY A 136 2.60 4.30 10.91
C GLY A 136 1.35 3.45 11.11
N SER A 137 0.13 3.97 10.86
CA SER A 137 -1.10 3.17 10.99
C SER A 137 -1.23 2.07 9.93
N GLY A 138 -0.34 2.02 8.94
CA GLY A 138 -0.35 1.06 7.83
C GLY A 138 -0.74 1.70 6.51
N GLN A 139 -0.47 0.99 5.41
CA GLN A 139 -0.75 1.46 4.06
C GLN A 139 -2.14 1.03 3.58
N ALA A 140 -2.66 1.64 2.51
CA ALA A 140 -3.81 1.07 1.82
C ALA A 140 -3.42 -0.29 1.20
N LEU A 141 -2.24 -0.34 0.59
CA LEU A 141 -1.67 -1.54 -0.02
C LEU A 141 -0.21 -1.70 0.41
N ASP A 142 0.10 -2.73 1.19
CA ASP A 142 1.47 -3.15 1.53
C ASP A 142 1.81 -4.44 0.78
N LEU A 143 2.57 -4.30 -0.29
CA LEU A 143 2.93 -5.38 -1.21
C LEU A 143 4.45 -5.55 -1.36
N THR A 144 5.24 -4.82 -0.57
CA THR A 144 6.72 -4.81 -0.63
C THR A 144 7.35 -6.19 -0.48
N SER A 145 6.64 -7.11 0.17
CA SER A 145 7.18 -8.46 0.33
C SER A 145 7.23 -9.27 -0.96
N ILE A 146 6.44 -8.91 -1.99
CA ILE A 146 6.34 -9.65 -3.26
C ILE A 146 7.61 -9.45 -4.08
N THR A 147 8.25 -10.55 -4.49
CA THR A 147 9.35 -10.54 -5.47
C THR A 147 9.01 -11.33 -6.74
N ALA A 148 7.95 -12.14 -6.69
CA ALA A 148 7.44 -12.87 -7.84
C ALA A 148 6.81 -11.93 -8.88
N SER A 149 7.11 -12.18 -10.15
CA SER A 149 6.49 -11.49 -11.28
C SER A 149 5.01 -11.84 -11.42
N GLY A 150 4.24 -10.96 -12.07
CA GLY A 150 2.84 -11.22 -12.44
C GLY A 150 1.81 -10.51 -11.56
N SER A 151 2.25 -9.79 -10.52
CA SER A 151 1.37 -8.94 -9.73
C SER A 151 1.04 -7.64 -10.47
N SER A 152 -0.20 -7.17 -10.33
CA SER A 152 -0.64 -5.93 -10.96
C SER A 152 -1.77 -5.25 -10.19
N ILE A 153 -1.82 -3.92 -10.34
CA ILE A 153 -2.87 -3.06 -9.79
C ILE A 153 -3.48 -2.25 -10.93
N ILE A 154 -4.80 -2.26 -11.01
CA ILE A 154 -5.59 -1.32 -11.80
C ILE A 154 -6.51 -0.56 -10.84
N ASN A 155 -6.33 0.75 -10.75
CA ASN A 155 -7.16 1.65 -9.96
C ASN A 155 -8.04 2.51 -10.88
N GLY A 156 -9.28 2.10 -11.05
CA GLY A 156 -10.26 2.72 -11.94
C GLY A 156 -10.15 2.21 -13.38
N SER A 157 -10.80 2.93 -14.28
CA SER A 157 -10.73 2.67 -15.71
C SER A 157 -10.91 3.97 -16.50
N ALA A 158 -10.73 3.92 -17.82
CA ALA A 158 -11.02 5.06 -18.69
C ALA A 158 -12.45 5.62 -18.55
N THR A 159 -13.38 4.85 -17.96
CA THR A 159 -14.76 5.28 -17.69
C THR A 159 -15.07 5.43 -16.20
N ASN A 160 -14.11 5.16 -15.32
CA ASN A 160 -14.25 5.29 -13.87
C ASN A 160 -12.98 5.90 -13.27
N THR A 161 -12.98 7.22 -13.14
CA THR A 161 -11.91 8.00 -12.49
C THR A 161 -12.17 8.26 -11.00
N SER A 162 -13.24 7.66 -10.45
CA SER A 162 -13.63 7.84 -9.04
C SER A 162 -13.03 6.79 -8.09
N ALA A 163 -12.34 5.77 -8.63
CA ALA A 163 -11.69 4.75 -7.83
C ALA A 163 -10.60 5.37 -6.93
N LEU A 164 -10.51 4.89 -5.69
CA LEU A 164 -9.66 5.47 -4.66
C LEU A 164 -8.81 4.39 -3.99
N ILE A 165 -7.52 4.67 -3.88
CA ILE A 165 -6.58 4.01 -2.98
C ILE A 165 -6.03 5.11 -2.07
N ARG A 166 -6.25 5.01 -0.76
CA ARG A 166 -5.92 6.07 0.19
C ARG A 166 -5.37 5.57 1.51
N ALA A 167 -4.38 6.28 2.06
CA ALA A 167 -3.97 6.16 3.46
C ALA A 167 -3.97 7.50 4.18
N ASP A 168 -4.30 7.50 5.47
CA ASP A 168 -4.41 8.72 6.29
C ASP A 168 -3.24 8.92 7.26
N GLY A 169 -2.36 7.93 7.41
CA GLY A 169 -1.25 7.96 8.37
C GLY A 169 0.00 7.22 7.91
N ASP A 170 0.06 6.84 6.64
CA ASP A 170 1.19 6.13 6.03
C ASP A 170 1.19 6.33 4.51
N ASP A 171 2.08 5.67 3.78
CA ASP A 171 2.03 5.64 2.31
C ASP A 171 0.71 5.05 1.81
N ALA A 172 0.20 5.54 0.67
CA ALA A 172 -1.00 4.92 0.10
C ALA A 172 -0.69 3.51 -0.41
N LEU A 173 0.44 3.35 -1.10
CA LEU A 173 0.83 2.11 -1.76
C LEU A 173 2.34 1.90 -1.63
N ARG A 174 2.73 0.71 -1.15
CA ARG A 174 4.08 0.17 -1.29
C ARG A 174 4.07 -1.07 -2.19
N PRO A 175 4.49 -0.96 -3.46
CA PRO A 175 4.51 -2.09 -4.38
C PRO A 175 5.63 -3.09 -4.05
N GLY A 176 5.53 -4.28 -4.65
CA GLY A 176 6.63 -5.25 -4.70
C GLY A 176 7.28 -5.29 -6.09
N ASP A 177 8.22 -6.20 -6.30
CA ASP A 177 9.02 -6.26 -7.53
C ASP A 177 8.17 -6.57 -8.78
N ASN A 178 8.61 -6.04 -9.92
CA ASN A 178 8.04 -6.28 -11.25
C ASN A 178 6.54 -5.95 -11.35
N MET A 179 6.03 -5.10 -10.45
CA MET A 179 4.62 -4.76 -10.38
C MET A 179 4.26 -3.69 -11.40
N SER A 180 3.16 -3.93 -12.11
CA SER A 180 2.53 -2.91 -12.96
C SER A 180 1.39 -2.23 -12.22
N ILE A 181 1.41 -0.91 -12.15
CA ILE A 181 0.40 -0.08 -11.51
C ILE A 181 -0.22 0.81 -12.59
N THR A 182 -1.50 0.63 -12.88
CA THR A 182 -2.27 1.53 -13.76
C THR A 182 -3.29 2.30 -12.95
N ASN A 183 -3.17 3.63 -12.95
CA ASN A 183 -4.06 4.50 -12.20
C ASN A 183 -4.90 5.38 -13.14
N TYR A 184 -6.21 5.20 -13.13
CA TYR A 184 -7.19 6.13 -13.73
C TYR A 184 -7.90 6.98 -12.67
N GLY A 185 -7.89 6.52 -11.42
CA GLY A 185 -8.51 7.19 -10.28
C GLY A 185 -7.54 8.03 -9.47
N THR A 186 -7.64 7.92 -8.15
CA THR A 186 -6.76 8.60 -7.19
C THR A 186 -6.00 7.58 -6.34
N ILE A 187 -4.68 7.75 -6.26
CA ILE A 187 -3.80 7.14 -5.27
C ILE A 187 -3.26 8.27 -4.40
N ILE A 188 -3.60 8.30 -3.11
CA ILE A 188 -3.26 9.45 -2.26
C ILE A 188 -2.92 9.06 -0.82
N SER A 189 -1.82 9.59 -0.30
CA SER A 189 -1.61 9.69 1.14
C SER A 189 -2.02 11.08 1.62
N THR A 190 -2.77 11.13 2.72
CA THR A 190 -3.24 12.39 3.33
C THR A 190 -2.70 12.60 4.74
N GLY A 191 -1.68 11.82 5.12
CA GLY A 191 -1.03 12.01 6.39
C GLY A 191 -0.28 13.35 6.46
N THR A 192 0.36 13.60 7.60
CA THR A 192 1.03 14.88 7.86
C THR A 192 2.14 15.11 6.84
N VAL A 193 2.14 16.30 6.22
CA VAL A 193 3.26 16.81 5.40
C VAL A 193 4.57 16.61 6.14
N ASN A 194 5.57 16.03 5.48
CA ASN A 194 6.82 15.61 6.13
C ASN A 194 8.02 15.73 5.17
N THR A 195 9.19 15.38 5.71
CA THR A 195 10.47 15.30 5.01
C THR A 195 11.13 13.98 5.37
N LYS A 196 12.22 13.61 4.68
CA LYS A 196 13.08 12.52 5.16
C LYS A 196 13.70 12.92 6.49
N CYS A 197 13.66 12.04 7.49
CA CYS A 197 14.45 12.18 8.71
C CYS A 197 15.95 12.20 8.36
N THR A 198 16.70 13.19 8.87
CA THR A 198 18.16 13.20 8.81
C THR A 198 18.73 12.68 10.14
N GLY A 199 19.19 11.43 10.20
CA GLY A 199 19.87 10.86 11.38
C GLY A 199 19.02 9.90 12.23
N THR A 200 19.15 9.95 13.56
CA THR A 200 18.39 9.07 14.48
C THR A 200 17.11 9.77 14.95
N CYS A 201 15.99 9.26 14.46
CA CYS A 201 14.66 9.75 14.73
C CYS A 201 13.91 8.74 15.61
N THR A 202 13.41 9.17 16.78
CA THR A 202 12.69 8.30 17.73
C THR A 202 11.20 8.67 17.76
N ASN A 203 10.32 7.65 17.60
CA ASN A 203 8.85 7.79 17.57
C ASN A 203 8.29 8.69 16.46
N GLU A 204 8.98 8.75 15.32
CA GLU A 204 8.67 9.77 14.32
C GLU A 204 7.61 9.34 13.33
N ALA A 205 6.93 10.35 12.77
CA ALA A 205 6.14 10.11 11.59
C ALA A 205 7.08 9.59 10.51
N LYS A 206 6.85 8.35 10.04
CA LYS A 206 7.54 7.87 8.85
C LYS A 206 7.28 8.87 7.73
N ALA A 207 8.25 9.03 6.84
CA ALA A 207 7.96 9.71 5.59
C ALA A 207 6.77 9.03 4.92
N GLN A 208 5.90 9.83 4.32
CA GLN A 208 4.65 9.38 3.74
C GLN A 208 4.56 9.94 2.32
N ASP A 209 4.26 9.06 1.39
CA ASP A 209 4.27 9.33 -0.03
C ASP A 209 2.98 8.76 -0.67
N GLY A 210 2.69 9.18 -1.91
CA GLY A 210 1.59 8.59 -2.65
C GLY A 210 1.89 7.13 -2.97
N ILE A 211 3.08 6.89 -3.52
CA ILE A 211 3.66 5.57 -3.76
C ILE A 211 5.09 5.56 -3.25
N ASP A 212 5.41 4.63 -2.36
CA ASP A 212 6.76 4.38 -1.86
C ASP A 212 7.26 3.01 -2.33
N VAL A 213 8.08 3.02 -3.39
CA VAL A 213 8.64 1.80 -4.00
C VAL A 213 9.71 1.15 -3.13
N GLN A 214 10.37 1.91 -2.24
CA GLN A 214 11.53 1.46 -1.47
C GLN A 214 12.58 0.79 -2.39
N ASP A 215 13.15 -0.33 -1.96
CA ASP A 215 14.15 -1.12 -2.67
C ASP A 215 13.58 -2.01 -3.79
N SER A 216 12.27 -2.01 -4.04
CA SER A 216 11.68 -2.87 -5.07
C SER A 216 12.13 -2.46 -6.48
N THR A 217 12.30 -3.46 -7.35
CA THR A 217 12.81 -3.27 -8.72
C THR A 217 11.78 -3.69 -9.77
N GLY A 218 11.90 -3.17 -11.00
CA GLY A 218 11.00 -3.46 -12.11
C GLY A 218 9.60 -2.88 -11.96
N VAL A 219 9.38 -1.97 -11.00
CA VAL A 219 8.08 -1.32 -10.78
C VAL A 219 7.79 -0.33 -11.91
N SER A 220 6.62 -0.48 -12.52
CA SER A 220 6.14 0.40 -13.60
C SER A 220 4.82 1.05 -13.22
N VAL A 221 4.79 2.39 -13.26
CA VAL A 221 3.60 3.20 -12.96
C VAL A 221 3.08 3.87 -14.23
N TYR A 222 1.82 3.62 -14.55
CA TYR A 222 1.08 4.19 -15.67
C TYR A 222 -0.04 5.06 -15.12
N ASN A 223 0.18 6.38 -15.08
CA ASN A 223 -0.76 7.31 -14.46
C ASN A 223 -1.60 8.07 -15.50
N TYR A 224 -2.91 7.92 -15.41
CA TYR A 224 -3.93 8.70 -16.13
C TYR A 224 -4.75 9.58 -15.17
N GLY A 225 -4.61 9.39 -13.85
CA GLY A 225 -5.37 10.08 -12.81
C GLY A 225 -4.48 10.90 -11.88
N LEU A 226 -4.81 10.92 -10.59
CA LEU A 226 -4.03 11.62 -9.56
C LEU A 226 -3.19 10.64 -8.74
N ILE A 227 -1.91 10.97 -8.57
CA ILE A 227 -1.04 10.41 -7.54
C ILE A 227 -0.51 11.55 -6.69
N SER A 228 -0.68 11.50 -5.37
CA SER A 228 -0.12 12.52 -4.48
C SER A 228 0.23 11.99 -3.09
N GLY A 229 1.33 12.51 -2.53
CA GLY A 229 1.70 12.24 -1.15
C GLY A 229 2.10 13.51 -0.41
N PRO A 230 2.11 13.45 0.93
CA PRO A 230 2.47 14.59 1.77
C PRO A 230 3.94 15.01 1.60
N ARG A 231 4.85 14.10 1.22
CA ARG A 231 6.21 14.41 0.79
C ARG A 231 6.36 14.27 -0.73
N HIS A 232 6.53 13.06 -1.24
CA HIS A 232 6.61 12.78 -2.68
C HIS A 232 5.30 12.26 -3.25
N GLY A 233 5.09 12.49 -4.55
CA GLY A 233 4.06 11.76 -5.29
C GLY A 233 4.44 10.28 -5.41
N ILE A 234 5.65 10.03 -5.92
CA ILE A 234 6.26 8.70 -6.05
C ILE A 234 7.72 8.80 -5.59
N THR A 235 8.19 7.85 -4.78
CA THR A 235 9.61 7.72 -4.38
C THR A 235 10.12 6.29 -4.58
N ALA A 236 11.42 6.12 -4.80
CA ALA A 236 12.09 4.83 -4.91
C ALA A 236 13.54 4.88 -4.43
N ASP A 237 14.01 3.86 -3.72
CA ASP A 237 15.39 3.81 -3.25
C ASP A 237 16.34 3.25 -4.33
N THR A 238 15.84 2.36 -5.20
CA THR A 238 16.67 1.68 -6.21
C THR A 238 16.32 2.06 -7.65
N GLU A 239 15.06 1.88 -8.06
CA GLU A 239 14.63 2.27 -9.40
C GLU A 239 13.11 2.45 -9.52
N VAL A 240 12.68 3.28 -10.49
CA VAL A 240 11.27 3.36 -10.89
C VAL A 240 11.10 3.73 -12.35
N SER A 241 10.09 3.14 -13.00
CA SER A 241 9.62 3.54 -14.32
C SER A 241 8.25 4.19 -14.22
N VAL A 242 8.12 5.44 -14.66
CA VAL A 242 6.87 6.21 -14.62
C VAL A 242 6.51 6.70 -16.01
N THR A 243 5.30 6.37 -16.46
CA THR A 243 4.64 7.03 -17.59
C THR A 243 3.43 7.79 -17.07
N ASN A 244 3.52 9.11 -17.08
CA ASN A 244 2.40 9.99 -16.73
C ASN A 244 1.70 10.44 -18.03
N TYR A 245 0.51 9.93 -18.29
CA TYR A 245 -0.24 10.21 -19.51
C TYR A 245 -0.91 11.59 -19.48
N GLU A 246 -1.42 12.02 -20.63
CA GLU A 246 -2.18 13.26 -20.76
C GLU A 246 -3.36 13.28 -19.76
N GLY A 247 -3.54 14.38 -19.04
CA GLY A 247 -4.51 14.51 -17.94
C GLY A 247 -4.04 13.92 -16.61
N GLY A 248 -3.02 13.06 -16.60
CA GLY A 248 -2.39 12.52 -15.41
C GLY A 248 -1.66 13.61 -14.62
N THR A 249 -1.81 13.58 -13.29
CA THR A 249 -1.19 14.52 -12.35
C THR A 249 -0.46 13.77 -11.25
N ILE A 250 0.81 14.12 -11.01
CA ILE A 250 1.64 13.58 -9.93
C ILE A 250 2.16 14.75 -9.08
N ILE A 251 1.92 14.72 -7.77
CA ILE A 251 2.25 15.83 -6.86
C ILE A 251 2.94 15.34 -5.60
N GLY A 252 4.18 15.80 -5.37
CA GLY A 252 4.80 15.84 -4.05
C GLY A 252 4.51 17.19 -3.38
N ASN A 253 4.02 17.18 -2.14
CA ASN A 253 3.60 18.40 -1.43
C ASN A 253 4.67 19.02 -0.54
N ASN A 254 5.79 18.33 -0.34
CA ASN A 254 6.97 18.85 0.37
C ASN A 254 8.24 18.12 -0.06
N GLY A 255 8.24 17.73 -1.32
CA GLY A 255 9.18 16.80 -1.92
C GLY A 255 8.92 16.74 -3.41
N SER A 256 9.70 15.92 -4.09
CA SER A 256 9.60 15.71 -5.52
C SER A 256 8.27 15.11 -5.99
N GLY A 257 7.84 15.45 -7.21
CA GLY A 257 6.71 14.77 -7.86
C GLY A 257 7.02 13.29 -8.08
N VAL A 258 8.16 13.01 -8.73
CA VAL A 258 8.75 11.66 -8.87
C VAL A 258 10.20 11.72 -8.42
N GLY A 259 10.56 10.92 -7.41
CA GLY A 259 11.90 10.85 -6.83
C GLY A 259 12.52 9.45 -6.95
N SER A 260 13.83 9.36 -7.13
CA SER A 260 14.60 8.14 -6.86
C SER A 260 16.03 8.40 -6.40
N ASP A 261 16.42 7.76 -5.29
CA ASP A 261 17.80 7.71 -4.79
C ASP A 261 18.70 6.82 -5.70
N GLY A 262 18.10 6.12 -6.68
CA GLY A 262 18.77 5.27 -7.66
C GLY A 262 18.44 5.68 -9.10
N THR A 263 18.13 4.72 -9.97
CA THR A 263 17.86 5.03 -11.40
C THR A 263 16.40 5.37 -11.66
N GLY A 264 16.12 6.10 -12.73
CA GLY A 264 14.74 6.47 -13.06
C GLY A 264 14.48 6.60 -14.55
N SER A 265 13.30 6.15 -14.97
CA SER A 265 12.76 6.39 -16.30
C SER A 265 11.43 7.12 -16.20
N VAL A 266 11.34 8.34 -16.71
CA VAL A 266 10.13 9.16 -16.68
C VAL A 266 9.72 9.57 -18.08
N ILE A 267 8.53 9.16 -18.50
CA ILE A 267 7.87 9.67 -19.71
C ILE A 267 6.65 10.48 -19.27
N ASN A 268 6.65 11.78 -19.55
CA ASN A 268 5.57 12.66 -19.10
C ASN A 268 4.83 13.30 -20.28
N TYR A 269 3.53 13.10 -20.33
CA TYR A 269 2.56 13.81 -21.18
C TYR A 269 1.62 14.69 -20.33
N GLY A 270 1.53 14.44 -19.02
CA GLY A 270 0.67 15.17 -18.09
C GLY A 270 1.43 16.24 -17.29
N THR A 271 1.05 16.40 -16.01
CA THR A 271 1.72 17.31 -15.08
C THR A 271 2.40 16.55 -13.94
N ILE A 272 3.68 16.82 -13.73
CA ILE A 272 4.45 16.37 -12.57
C ILE A 272 4.89 17.61 -11.81
N THR A 273 4.63 17.66 -10.51
CA THR A 273 4.93 18.81 -9.65
C THR A 273 5.59 18.35 -8.36
N GLY A 274 6.76 18.91 -8.09
CA GLY A 274 7.26 19.02 -6.72
C GLY A 274 6.86 20.36 -6.16
N ALA A 275 6.43 20.36 -4.90
CA ALA A 275 6.07 21.56 -4.18
C ALA A 275 6.75 21.57 -2.82
N TYR A 276 6.90 22.78 -2.29
CA TYR A 276 7.29 23.02 -0.92
C TYR A 276 6.07 23.45 -0.11
N ALA A 277 5.88 22.84 1.05
CA ALA A 277 4.75 23.14 1.89
C ALA A 277 4.82 24.54 2.53
N GLY A 278 6.01 25.14 2.56
CA GLY A 278 6.27 26.40 3.24
C GLY A 278 6.85 26.20 4.64
N ALA A 279 7.56 27.21 5.12
CA ALA A 279 8.23 27.18 6.42
C ALA A 279 7.23 26.90 7.56
N GLY A 280 7.57 25.93 8.42
CA GLY A 280 6.74 25.50 9.53
C GLY A 280 5.54 24.60 9.18
N ASN A 281 5.35 24.24 7.91
CA ASN A 281 4.22 23.39 7.47
C ASN A 281 4.58 21.90 7.31
N ALA A 282 5.87 21.55 7.40
CA ALA A 282 6.31 20.16 7.47
C ALA A 282 6.42 19.68 8.92
N TYR A 283 6.19 18.38 9.14
CA TYR A 283 6.43 17.73 10.42
C TYR A 283 7.91 17.88 10.80
N ASP A 284 8.14 18.42 12.00
CA ASP A 284 9.48 18.63 12.51
C ASP A 284 10.03 17.37 13.19
N HIS A 285 11.04 16.77 12.57
CA HIS A 285 11.76 15.61 13.09
C HIS A 285 12.69 15.99 14.28
N SER A 286 12.99 17.28 14.49
CA SER A 286 13.92 17.75 15.55
C SER A 286 13.38 17.58 16.97
N ALA A 287 12.04 17.53 17.15
CA ALA A 287 11.38 17.52 18.45
C ALA A 287 11.81 16.35 19.36
N SER A 288 12.43 15.31 18.80
CA SER A 288 12.79 14.10 19.55
C SER A 288 14.24 14.03 20.00
N ASN A 289 15.23 14.70 19.38
CA ASN A 289 16.67 14.43 19.67
C ASN A 289 17.65 15.62 19.53
N GLY A 290 17.21 16.88 19.46
CA GLY A 290 18.13 18.03 19.39
C GLY A 290 18.91 18.13 18.07
N GLY A 291 18.37 17.53 17.00
CA GLY A 291 18.87 17.63 15.63
C GLY A 291 18.41 18.92 14.92
N THR A 292 18.82 19.08 13.67
CA THR A 292 18.38 20.18 12.81
C THR A 292 16.86 20.10 12.59
N SER A 293 16.15 21.22 12.78
CA SER A 293 14.71 21.29 12.46
C SER A 293 14.49 20.97 10.99
N THR A 294 13.47 20.15 10.71
CA THR A 294 13.05 19.82 9.35
C THR A 294 11.75 20.53 8.97
N ALA A 295 11.20 21.36 9.87
CA ALA A 295 9.94 22.07 9.66
C ALA A 295 9.97 23.01 8.44
N ASP A 296 11.17 23.43 8.05
CA ASP A 296 11.44 24.30 6.92
C ASP A 296 12.08 23.56 5.73
N ASN A 297 12.27 22.24 5.81
CA ASN A 297 12.94 21.47 4.75
C ASN A 297 11.95 20.99 3.70
N GLY A 298 12.36 21.03 2.44
CA GLY A 298 11.71 20.42 1.29
C GLY A 298 12.43 20.80 0.00
N ASP A 299 12.73 19.83 -0.84
CA ASP A 299 13.35 20.05 -2.17
C ASP A 299 12.32 20.67 -3.15
N GLY A 300 11.15 20.06 -3.29
CA GLY A 300 10.09 20.51 -4.17
C GLY A 300 10.42 20.35 -5.66
N ASP A 301 11.22 19.35 -6.03
CA ASP A 301 11.59 19.09 -7.43
C ASP A 301 10.49 18.45 -8.26
N GLY A 302 10.32 18.83 -9.53
CA GLY A 302 9.38 18.11 -10.39
C GLY A 302 9.73 16.62 -10.50
N VAL A 303 10.93 16.34 -10.99
CA VAL A 303 11.55 15.01 -11.03
C VAL A 303 12.93 15.10 -10.41
N ASP A 304 13.25 14.19 -9.50
CA ASP A 304 14.54 14.10 -8.80
C ASP A 304 15.11 12.68 -8.93
N ILE A 305 16.24 12.51 -9.62
CA ILE A 305 16.88 11.20 -9.84
C ILE A 305 18.39 11.29 -9.59
N ASP A 306 18.85 10.64 -8.51
CA ASP A 306 20.25 10.63 -8.08
C ASP A 306 21.14 9.75 -8.98
N GLY A 307 20.60 8.69 -9.56
CA GLY A 307 21.33 7.75 -10.41
C GLY A 307 21.32 8.12 -11.89
N ILE A 308 21.17 7.10 -12.74
CA ILE A 308 21.00 7.29 -14.20
C ILE A 308 19.54 7.63 -14.46
N ALA A 309 19.30 8.80 -15.06
CA ALA A 309 17.97 9.27 -15.44
C ALA A 309 17.72 9.16 -16.96
N THR A 310 16.57 8.62 -17.34
CA THR A 310 16.00 8.73 -18.69
C THR A 310 14.69 9.51 -18.61
N ILE A 311 14.67 10.74 -19.11
CA ILE A 311 13.49 11.61 -19.02
C ILE A 311 13.08 12.06 -20.42
N VAL A 312 11.82 11.79 -20.78
CA VAL A 312 11.17 12.27 -22.00
C VAL A 312 9.92 13.05 -21.62
N ASN A 313 9.94 14.36 -21.84
CA ASN A 313 8.84 15.23 -21.45
C ASN A 313 8.15 15.84 -22.69
N TYR A 314 6.84 15.62 -22.77
CA TYR A 314 5.87 16.25 -23.67
C TYR A 314 4.87 17.13 -22.93
N GLY A 315 4.77 17.01 -21.60
CA GLY A 315 3.87 17.78 -20.73
C GLY A 315 4.60 18.81 -19.87
N THR A 316 4.14 18.99 -18.64
CA THR A 316 4.74 19.90 -17.65
C THR A 316 5.43 19.13 -16.54
N ILE A 317 6.70 19.48 -16.30
CA ILE A 317 7.44 19.10 -15.10
C ILE A 317 7.90 20.40 -14.44
N GLN A 318 7.57 20.60 -13.16
CA GLN A 318 7.85 21.85 -12.46
C GLN A 318 8.17 21.62 -10.98
N GLY A 319 9.13 22.37 -10.47
CA GLY A 319 9.30 22.60 -9.03
C GLY A 319 8.67 23.95 -8.66
N LEU A 320 7.88 23.99 -7.59
CA LEU A 320 7.12 25.19 -7.18
C LEU A 320 7.68 25.90 -5.94
N GLY A 321 8.85 25.48 -5.47
CA GLY A 321 9.56 26.11 -4.37
C GLY A 321 10.28 25.08 -3.53
N ALA A 322 11.26 25.54 -2.77
CA ALA A 322 12.08 24.76 -1.85
C ALA A 322 12.25 25.52 -0.54
N GLY A 323 12.66 24.81 0.51
CA GLY A 323 13.05 25.40 1.78
C GLY A 323 14.11 24.59 2.50
N GLY A 324 14.81 25.25 3.41
CA GLY A 324 15.78 24.59 4.28
C GLY A 324 17.10 24.25 3.58
N VAL A 325 17.74 23.18 4.02
CA VAL A 325 19.05 22.75 3.50
C VAL A 325 19.08 21.28 3.10
N ASP A 326 19.96 20.95 2.16
CA ASP A 326 20.27 19.60 1.71
C ASP A 326 21.10 18.83 2.76
N SER A 327 21.41 17.57 2.46
CA SER A 327 22.25 16.72 3.32
C SER A 327 23.68 17.21 3.51
N SER A 328 24.15 18.11 2.64
CA SER A 328 25.46 18.77 2.69
C SER A 328 25.41 20.14 3.41
N GLY A 329 24.24 20.59 3.84
CA GLY A 329 24.02 21.88 4.49
C GLY A 329 23.90 23.07 3.54
N ASN A 330 23.79 22.86 2.23
CA ASN A 330 23.52 23.93 1.27
C ASN A 330 22.01 24.20 1.18
N PRO A 331 21.58 25.43 0.85
CA PRO A 331 20.16 25.70 0.63
C PRO A 331 19.55 24.80 -0.44
N ASN A 332 18.35 24.28 -0.19
CA ASN A 332 17.61 23.51 -1.20
C ASN A 332 17.21 24.39 -2.38
N GLY A 333 17.27 23.81 -3.58
CA GLY A 333 16.71 24.36 -4.82
C GLY A 333 15.42 23.63 -5.18
N ALA A 334 14.56 24.28 -5.97
CA ALA A 334 13.41 23.63 -6.59
C ALA A 334 13.58 23.72 -8.10
N GLU A 335 13.84 22.58 -8.69
CA GLU A 335 14.05 22.41 -10.11
C GLU A 335 12.84 21.72 -10.76
N GLY A 336 12.63 21.97 -12.04
CA GLY A 336 11.76 21.08 -12.81
C GLY A 336 12.34 19.68 -12.85
N ILE A 337 13.64 19.56 -13.09
CA ILE A 337 14.36 18.29 -13.12
C ILE A 337 15.68 18.47 -12.37
N ALA A 338 15.82 17.76 -11.26
CA ALA A 338 17.09 17.44 -10.62
C ALA A 338 17.50 16.03 -11.09
N ALA A 339 18.64 15.93 -11.76
CA ALA A 339 19.11 14.64 -12.27
C ALA A 339 20.64 14.61 -12.31
N GLY A 340 21.24 13.59 -11.69
CA GLY A 340 22.67 13.32 -11.81
C GLY A 340 23.27 12.63 -10.58
N GLY A 341 24.33 11.84 -10.82
CA GLY A 341 25.05 11.09 -9.78
C GLY A 341 25.35 9.63 -10.16
N GLY A 342 24.72 9.10 -11.21
CA GLY A 342 25.04 7.77 -11.77
C GLY A 342 26.45 7.66 -12.37
N THR A 343 27.21 6.64 -11.96
CA THR A 343 28.46 6.18 -12.61
C THR A 343 28.27 4.90 -13.38
#